data_AF-A0A162Z2Z1-F1
#
_entry.id   AF-A0A162Z2Z1-F1
#
_cell.length_a   1.000
_cell.length_b   1.000
_cell.length_c   1.000
_cell.angle_alpha   90.00
_cell.angle_beta   90.00
_cell.angle_gamma   90.00
#
_symmetry.space_group_name_H-M   'P 1'
#
loop_
_entity.id
_entity.type
_entity.pdbx_description
1 polymer ?
#
loop_
_entity_poly.entity_id
_entity_poly.type
_entity_poly.pdbx_seq_one_letter_code
_entity_poly.pdbx_strand_id
1 'polypeptide(L)'
;MTEIPLLTFDKLFDLIEENRFENETDKKITGKILEAERDWRIPLKSINHFITVLEEEVGGNVTKISLNKLLKKYNRTINKYAWEAESVCYLLDIFKLTSETELRKIFNNLSEKVRKE
;
A
#
# COMPACT_ATOMS: atom_id res chain seq x y z
N MET A 1 18.11 0.11 -12.78
CA MET A 1 17.13 -0.19 -11.72
C MET A 1 17.46 0.71 -10.56
N THR A 2 16.64 1.73 -10.30
CA THR A 2 16.78 2.54 -9.10
C THR A 2 16.41 1.67 -7.91
N GLU A 3 17.40 1.32 -7.08
CA GLU A 3 17.16 0.62 -5.82
C GLU A 3 16.34 1.53 -4.92
N ILE A 4 15.06 1.22 -4.78
CA ILE A 4 14.16 1.89 -3.84
C ILE A 4 14.72 1.62 -2.44
N PRO A 5 14.98 2.66 -1.62
CA PRO A 5 15.35 2.46 -0.23
C PRO A 5 14.33 1.55 0.45
N LEU A 6 14.80 0.55 1.19
CA LEU A 6 13.93 -0.44 1.80
C LEU A 6 13.14 0.21 2.95
N LEU A 7 11.96 0.75 2.64
CA LEU A 7 11.05 1.35 3.61
C LEU A 7 10.21 0.24 4.25
N THR A 8 10.48 -0.03 5.53
CA THR A 8 9.82 -1.06 6.32
C THR A 8 8.51 -0.54 6.92
N PHE A 9 7.60 -1.46 7.25
CA PHE A 9 6.36 -1.08 7.93
C PHE A 9 6.62 -0.54 9.34
N ASP A 10 7.62 -1.06 10.06
CA ASP A 10 8.05 -0.51 11.36
C ASP A 10 8.41 0.98 11.24
N LYS A 11 9.20 1.35 10.21
CA LYS A 11 9.56 2.76 9.97
C LYS A 11 8.34 3.62 9.63
N LEU A 12 7.40 3.09 8.85
CA LEU A 12 6.16 3.80 8.55
C LEU A 12 5.30 4.03 9.79
N PHE A 13 5.28 3.05 10.70
CA PHE A 13 4.61 3.16 11.98
C PHE A 13 5.26 4.24 12.86
N ASP A 14 6.59 4.20 13.01
CA ASP A 14 7.34 5.20 13.76
C ASP A 14 7.07 6.63 13.24
N LEU A 15 7.05 6.83 11.92
CA LEU A 15 6.77 8.13 11.31
C LEU A 15 5.37 8.68 11.64
N ILE A 16 4.36 7.80 11.74
CA ILE A 16 3.00 8.21 12.12
C ILE A 16 2.95 8.58 13.60
N GLU A 17 3.51 7.73 14.47
CA GLU A 17 3.50 7.92 15.93
C GLU A 17 4.27 9.18 16.35
N GLU A 18 5.42 9.41 15.72
CA GLU A 18 6.25 10.59 15.98
C GLU A 18 5.76 11.84 15.23
N ASN A 19 4.67 11.73 14.46
CA ASN A 19 4.09 12.79 13.64
C ASN A 19 5.11 13.48 12.71
N ARG A 20 6.01 12.69 12.10
CA ARG A 20 7.07 13.16 11.19
C ARG A 20 6.59 13.26 9.74
N PHE A 21 5.39 13.79 9.54
CA PHE A 21 4.87 14.06 8.20
C PHE A 21 4.62 15.55 8.04
N GLU A 22 5.31 16.18 7.10
CA GLU A 22 5.03 17.58 6.71
C GLU A 22 3.65 17.74 6.06
N ASN A 23 3.14 16.67 5.45
CA ASN A 23 1.90 16.67 4.68
C ASN A 23 0.89 15.66 5.23
N GLU A 24 -0.27 16.16 5.65
CA GLU A 24 -1.42 15.37 6.10
C GLU A 24 -1.87 14.30 5.09
N THR A 25 -1.71 14.56 3.80
CA THR A 25 -2.04 13.59 2.75
C THR A 25 -1.10 12.39 2.79
N ASP A 26 0.20 12.62 2.92
CA ASP A 26 1.20 11.56 3.00
C ASP A 26 1.03 10.74 4.30
N LYS A 27 0.67 11.40 5.41
CA LYS A 27 0.30 10.73 6.66
C LYS A 27 -0.91 9.80 6.49
N LYS A 28 -1.98 10.28 5.84
CA LYS A 28 -3.18 9.47 5.56
C LYS A 28 -2.89 8.31 4.62
N ILE A 29 -2.08 8.53 3.59
CA ILE A 29 -1.64 7.46 2.67
C ILE A 29 -0.85 6.41 3.46
N THR A 30 0.08 6.82 4.32
CA THR A 30 0.84 5.91 5.17
C THR A 30 -0.06 5.09 6.09
N GLY A 31 -1.05 5.73 6.72
CA GLY A 31 -2.03 5.04 7.57
C GLY A 31 -2.79 3.96 6.79
N LYS A 32 -3.24 4.27 5.57
CA LYS A 32 -3.91 3.30 4.70
C LYS A 32 -3.01 2.15 4.28
N ILE A 33 -1.70 2.38 4.10
CA ILE A 33 -0.73 1.33 3.80
C ILE A 33 -0.55 0.39 5.01
N LEU A 34 -0.48 0.92 6.23
CA LEU A 34 -0.38 0.11 7.46
C LEU A 34 -1.65 -0.71 7.70
N GLU A 35 -2.84 -0.10 7.52
CA GLU A 35 -4.12 -0.82 7.59
C GLU A 35 -4.17 -1.97 6.57
N ALA A 36 -3.73 -1.71 5.33
CA ALA A 36 -3.67 -2.71 4.29
C ALA A 36 -2.72 -3.87 4.61
N GLU A 37 -1.54 -3.60 5.15
CA GLU A 37 -0.59 -4.66 5.52
C GLU A 37 -1.11 -5.51 6.67
N ARG A 38 -1.68 -4.89 7.70
CA ARG A 38 -2.22 -5.59 8.88
C ARG A 38 -3.29 -6.62 8.50
N ASP A 39 -4.13 -6.27 7.53
CA ASP A 39 -5.23 -7.12 7.07
C ASP A 39 -4.79 -8.02 5.87
N TRP A 40 -3.50 -8.06 5.55
CA TRP A 40 -2.97 -8.99 4.55
C TRP A 40 -2.70 -10.38 5.13
N ARG A 41 -2.82 -11.42 4.29
CA ARG A 41 -2.71 -12.83 4.71
C ARG A 41 -1.38 -13.26 5.31
N ILE A 42 -0.30 -12.57 4.96
CA ILE A 42 1.05 -12.84 5.46
C ILE A 42 1.67 -11.53 5.91
N PRO A 43 2.44 -11.53 7.01
CA PRO A 43 3.16 -10.36 7.43
C PRO A 43 4.24 -10.03 6.40
N LEU A 44 4.31 -8.76 6.02
CA LEU A 44 5.27 -8.26 5.04
C LEU A 44 6.24 -7.32 5.74
N LYS A 45 7.51 -7.34 5.34
CA LYS A 45 8.55 -6.54 6.01
C LYS A 45 8.68 -5.12 5.46
N SER A 46 8.32 -4.91 4.19
CA SER A 46 8.52 -3.63 3.52
C SER A 46 7.43 -3.37 2.49
N ILE A 47 7.19 -2.08 2.22
CA ILE A 47 6.23 -1.68 1.18
C ILE A 47 6.65 -2.16 -0.20
N ASN A 48 7.95 -2.33 -0.45
CA ASN A 48 8.49 -2.89 -1.69
C ASN A 48 8.10 -4.37 -1.85
N HIS A 49 8.20 -5.15 -0.76
CA HIS A 49 7.74 -6.53 -0.79
C HIS A 49 6.22 -6.58 -1.00
N PHE A 50 5.47 -5.68 -0.37
CA PHE A 50 4.02 -5.64 -0.52
C PHE A 50 3.58 -5.32 -1.94
N ILE A 51 4.14 -4.29 -2.57
CA ILE A 51 3.79 -3.95 -3.95
C ILE A 51 4.15 -5.09 -4.92
N THR A 52 5.28 -5.77 -4.72
CA THR A 52 5.65 -6.93 -5.55
C THR A 52 4.65 -8.08 -5.39
N VAL A 53 4.24 -8.42 -4.17
CA VAL A 53 3.22 -9.44 -3.92
C VAL A 53 1.88 -9.05 -4.57
N LEU A 54 1.50 -7.77 -4.51
CA LEU A 54 0.28 -7.30 -5.17
C LEU A 54 0.38 -7.38 -6.69
N GLU A 55 1.52 -7.04 -7.27
CA GLU A 55 1.76 -7.15 -8.72
C GLU A 55 1.66 -8.60 -9.21
N GLU A 56 2.17 -9.55 -8.44
CA GLU A 56 2.01 -10.99 -8.69
C GLU A 56 0.54 -11.42 -8.61
N GLU A 57 -0.20 -10.97 -7.59
CA GLU A 57 -1.62 -11.30 -7.40
C GLU A 57 -2.53 -10.75 -8.52
N VAL A 58 -2.23 -9.55 -9.04
CA VAL A 58 -2.99 -8.94 -10.14
C VAL A 58 -2.46 -9.31 -11.53
N GLY A 59 -1.24 -9.87 -11.62
CA GLY A 59 -0.57 -10.22 -12.86
C GLY A 59 -0.05 -9.01 -13.65
N GLY A 60 0.45 -7.97 -12.98
CA GLY A 60 0.97 -6.75 -13.61
C GLY A 60 0.91 -5.53 -12.70
N ASN A 61 0.90 -4.33 -13.28
CA ASN A 61 0.93 -3.08 -12.51
C ASN A 61 -0.32 -2.90 -11.64
N VAL A 62 -0.11 -2.52 -10.39
CA VAL A 62 -1.19 -2.28 -9.42
C VAL A 62 -1.78 -0.89 -9.63
N THR A 63 -2.88 -0.84 -10.37
CA THR A 63 -3.73 0.33 -10.63
C THR A 63 -5.07 0.19 -9.91
N LYS A 64 -5.83 1.29 -9.78
CA LYS A 64 -7.22 1.27 -9.31
C LYS A 64 -8.08 0.22 -10.05
N ILE A 65 -7.90 0.07 -11.36
CA ILE A 65 -8.65 -0.90 -12.16
C ILE A 65 -8.27 -2.34 -11.77
N SER A 66 -6.98 -2.63 -11.64
CA SER A 66 -6.49 -3.95 -11.27
C SER A 66 -6.92 -4.35 -9.85
N LEU A 67 -6.85 -3.43 -8.88
CA LEU A 67 -7.32 -3.67 -7.51
C LEU A 67 -8.84 -3.90 -7.46
N ASN A 68 -9.63 -3.17 -8.25
CA ASN A 68 -11.08 -3.44 -8.34
C ASN A 68 -11.37 -4.84 -8.92
N LYS A 69 -10.57 -5.32 -9.88
CA LYS A 69 -10.70 -6.70 -10.38
C LYS A 69 -10.31 -7.71 -9.30
N LEU A 70 -9.25 -7.45 -8.55
CA LEU A 70 -8.81 -8.28 -7.43
C LEU A 70 -9.86 -8.35 -6.32
N LEU A 71 -10.43 -7.20 -5.93
CA LEU A 71 -11.50 -7.12 -4.94
C LEU A 71 -12.73 -7.94 -5.38
N LYS A 72 -13.14 -7.84 -6.65
CA LYS A 72 -14.22 -8.67 -7.19
C LYS A 72 -13.91 -10.17 -7.12
N LYS A 73 -12.65 -10.57 -7.31
CA LYS A 73 -12.20 -11.97 -7.16
C LYS A 73 -12.30 -12.41 -5.70
N TYR A 74 -11.81 -11.61 -4.76
CA TYR A 74 -11.87 -11.92 -3.32
C TYR A 74 -13.30 -11.97 -2.80
N ASN A 75 -14.16 -11.01 -3.19
CA ASN A 75 -15.58 -10.98 -2.77
C ASN A 75 -16.39 -12.20 -3.23
N ARG A 76 -16.04 -12.83 -4.37
CA ARG A 76 -16.68 -14.08 -4.81
C ARG A 76 -16.41 -15.25 -3.86
N THR A 77 -15.32 -15.18 -3.09
CA THR A 77 -14.90 -16.22 -2.14
C THR A 77 -14.60 -15.59 -0.78
N ILE A 78 -15.48 -14.69 -0.33
CA ILE A 78 -15.24 -13.85 0.86
C ILE A 78 -14.92 -14.65 2.12
N ASN A 79 -15.51 -15.85 2.27
CA ASN A 79 -15.23 -16.77 3.38
C ASN A 79 -13.75 -17.17 3.49
N LYS A 80 -12.96 -17.01 2.41
CA LYS A 80 -11.52 -17.29 2.38
C LYS A 80 -10.65 -16.03 2.37
N TYR A 81 -11.16 -14.93 1.84
CA TYR A 81 -10.38 -13.72 1.54
C TYR A 81 -10.96 -12.45 2.18
N ALA A 82 -11.64 -12.59 3.33
CA ALA A 82 -12.29 -11.45 3.99
C ALA A 82 -11.29 -10.35 4.35
N TRP A 83 -10.16 -10.73 4.97
CA TRP A 83 -9.11 -9.78 5.35
C TRP A 83 -8.42 -9.18 4.13
N GLU A 84 -8.09 -9.98 3.12
CA GLU A 84 -7.48 -9.46 1.89
C GLU A 84 -8.43 -8.54 1.11
N ALA A 85 -9.74 -8.75 1.20
CA ALA A 85 -10.72 -7.83 0.63
C ALA A 85 -10.69 -6.47 1.36
N GLU A 86 -10.62 -6.44 2.68
CA GLU A 86 -10.46 -5.20 3.47
C GLU A 86 -9.13 -4.51 3.15
N SER A 87 -8.03 -5.28 3.09
CA SER A 87 -6.73 -4.78 2.67
C SER A 87 -6.79 -4.09 1.31
N VAL A 88 -7.43 -4.71 0.32
CA VAL A 88 -7.61 -4.12 -1.01
C VAL A 88 -8.49 -2.86 -0.96
N CYS A 89 -9.49 -2.79 -0.08
CA CYS A 89 -10.30 -1.58 0.13
C CYS A 89 -9.44 -0.41 0.64
N TYR A 90 -8.56 -0.64 1.61
CA TYR A 90 -7.62 0.39 2.08
C TYR A 90 -6.69 0.89 0.97
N LEU A 91 -6.19 -0.02 0.13
CA LEU A 91 -5.36 0.35 -1.03
C LEU A 91 -6.15 1.15 -2.08
N LEU A 92 -7.43 0.85 -2.28
CA LEU A 92 -8.30 1.62 -3.17
C LEU A 92 -8.58 3.03 -2.64
N ASP A 93 -8.64 3.21 -1.33
CA ASP A 93 -8.80 4.53 -0.69
C ASP A 93 -7.60 5.45 -0.93
N ILE A 94 -6.39 4.90 -1.06
CA ILE A 94 -5.19 5.69 -1.39
C ILE A 94 -5.39 6.47 -2.70
N PHE A 95 -6.00 5.87 -3.72
CA PHE A 95 -6.28 6.53 -5.01
C PHE A 95 -7.29 7.67 -4.92
N LYS A 96 -7.96 7.87 -3.78
CA LYS A 96 -8.81 9.05 -3.53
C LYS A 96 -8.01 10.23 -2.99
N LEU A 97 -6.80 9.97 -2.49
CA LEU A 97 -5.92 10.94 -1.83
C LEU A 97 -4.82 11.48 -2.76
N THR A 98 -4.68 10.94 -3.97
CA THR A 98 -3.60 11.27 -4.90
C THR A 98 -4.08 11.22 -6.35
N SER A 99 -3.41 11.99 -7.22
CA SER A 99 -3.62 11.97 -8.68
C SER A 99 -2.83 10.85 -9.37
N GLU A 100 -1.98 10.14 -8.64
CA GLU A 100 -1.19 9.02 -9.18
C GLU A 100 -2.07 7.84 -9.59
N THR A 101 -1.69 7.18 -10.68
CA THR A 101 -2.49 6.11 -11.29
C THR A 101 -1.99 4.70 -10.98
N GLU A 102 -0.78 4.58 -10.43
CA GLU A 102 -0.11 3.32 -10.10
C GLU A 102 0.38 3.33 -8.65
N LEU A 103 0.06 2.29 -7.89
CA LEU A 103 0.40 2.17 -6.47
C LEU A 103 1.92 2.16 -6.24
N ARG A 104 2.68 1.55 -7.16
CA ARG A 104 4.14 1.58 -7.11
C ARG A 104 4.71 3.01 -7.15
N LYS A 105 4.13 3.90 -7.96
CA LYS A 105 4.55 5.31 -8.01
C LYS A 105 4.25 6.02 -6.69
N ILE A 106 3.08 5.75 -6.10
CA ILE A 106 2.70 6.29 -4.80
C ILE A 106 3.70 5.86 -3.71
N PHE A 107 4.04 4.57 -3.68
CA PHE A 107 4.99 4.00 -2.71
C PHE A 107 6.40 4.56 -2.91
N ASN A 108 6.83 4.74 -4.16
CA ASN A 108 8.12 5.34 -4.48
C ASN A 108 8.17 6.81 -4.04
N ASN A 109 7.14 7.60 -4.36
CA ASN A 109 7.04 9.00 -3.97
C ASN A 109 7.09 9.16 -2.43
N LEU A 110 6.39 8.27 -1.70
CA LEU A 110 6.44 8.24 -0.25
C LEU A 110 7.86 7.92 0.26
N SER A 111 8.51 6.91 -0.31
CA SER A 111 9.87 6.50 0.07
C SER A 111 10.91 7.60 -0.17
N GLU A 112 10.78 8.34 -1.26
CA GLU A 112 11.69 9.44 -1.59
C GLU A 112 11.53 10.62 -0.62
N LYS A 113 10.30 10.92 -0.19
CA LYS A 113 10.03 11.98 0.78
C LYS A 113 10.63 11.64 2.14
N VAL A 114 10.41 10.43 2.62
CA VAL A 114 10.96 9.93 3.90
C VAL A 114 12.49 9.95 3.91
N ARG A 115 13.15 9.79 2.76
CA ARG A 115 14.62 9.85 2.67
C ARG A 115 15.18 11.28 2.77
N LYS A 116 14.38 12.30 2.47
CA LYS A 116 14.84 13.70 2.46
C LYS A 116 14.77 14.36 3.84
N GLU A 117 14.13 13.69 4.81
CA GLU A 117 14.25 13.99 6.26
C GLU A 117 15.54 13.42 6.83
#